data_AF-A0A531LCE0-F1
#
_entry.id   AF-A0A531LCE0-F1
#
_cell.length_a   1.000
_cell.length_b   1.000
_cell.length_c   1.000
_cell.angle_alpha   90.00
_cell.angle_beta   90.00
_cell.angle_gamma   90.00
#
_symmetry.space_group_name_H-M   'P 1'
#
loop_
_entity.id
_entity.type
_entity.pdbx_description
1 polymer ?
#
loop_
_entity_poly.entity_id
_entity_poly.type
_entity_poly.pdbx_seq_one_letter_code
_entity_poly.pdbx_strand_id
1 'polypeptide(L)' 'MRGFLLNRLSQSLILLLIVSVIGFLVLNLLPGGPLAQFGLDPSMTQDDLERLKEQLGLNRPLLVQYLDWAWRLLQGDWG' A
#
# COMPACT_ATOMS: atom_id res chain seq x y z
N MET A 1 -20.95 -1.21 -29.13
CA MET A 1 -19.80 -0.34 -28.78
C MET A 1 -19.68 -0.09 -27.27
N ARG A 2 -20.71 0.37 -26.56
CA ARG A 2 -20.68 0.59 -25.09
C ARG A 2 -20.29 -0.64 -24.25
N GLY A 3 -20.80 -1.83 -24.59
CA GLY A 3 -20.43 -3.08 -23.89
C GLY A 3 -18.96 -3.50 -24.07
N PHE A 4 -18.34 -3.15 -25.20
CA PHE A 4 -16.93 -3.46 -25.47
C PHE A 4 -15.99 -2.54 -24.67
N LEU A 5 -16.36 -1.27 -24.53
CA LEU A 5 -15.66 -0.30 -23.67
C LEU A 5 -15.74 -0.69 -22.19
N LEU A 6 -16.91 -1.11 -21.71
CA LEU A 6 -17.09 -1.57 -20.33
C LEU A 6 -16.25 -2.83 -20.04
N ASN A 7 -16.27 -3.82 -20.94
CA ASN A 7 -15.43 -5.02 -20.76
C ASN A 7 -13.94 -4.69 -20.69
N ARG A 8 -13.47 -3.75 -21.52
CA ARG A 8 -12.07 -3.35 -21.55
C ARG A 8 -11.68 -2.59 -20.28
N LEU A 9 -12.56 -1.70 -19.79
CA LEU A 9 -12.35 -0.98 -18.52
C LEU A 9 -12.28 -1.95 -17.34
N SER A 10 -13.20 -2.91 -17.27
CA SER A 10 -13.22 -3.92 -16.21
C SER A 10 -11.94 -4.77 -16.22
N GLN A 11 -11.48 -5.20 -17.39
CA GLN A 11 -10.24 -5.96 -17.52
C GLN A 11 -9.02 -5.15 -17.07
N SER A 12 -8.92 -3.88 -17.49
CA SER A 12 -7.84 -2.99 -17.05
C SER A 12 -7.89 -2.74 -15.55
N LEU A 13 -9.08 -2.54 -14.97
CA LEU A 13 -9.24 -2.32 -13.53
C LEU A 13 -8.82 -3.56 -12.72
N ILE A 14 -9.21 -4.76 -13.17
CA ILE A 14 -8.80 -6.01 -12.54
C ILE A 14 -7.27 -6.18 -12.60
N LEU A 15 -6.67 -5.91 -13.77
CA LEU A 15 -5.21 -5.99 -13.93
C LEU A 15 -4.50 -5.01 -12.99
N LEU A 16 -4.95 -3.76 -12.94
CA LEU A 16 -4.41 -2.75 -12.02
C LEU A 16 -4.56 -3.17 -10.56
N LEU A 17 -5.70 -3.73 -10.18
CA LEU A 17 -5.93 -4.23 -8.83
C LEU A 17 -4.95 -5.36 -8.50
N ILE A 18 -4.79 -6.34 -9.39
CA ILE A 18 -3.83 -7.45 -9.20
C ILE A 18 -2.41 -6.92 -9.05
N VAL A 19 -1.96 -6.04 -9.96
CA VAL A 19 -0.61 -5.46 -9.90
C VAL A 19 -0.42 -4.64 -8.62
N SER A 20 -1.43 -3.89 -8.19
CA SER A 20 -1.37 -3.11 -6.95
C SER A 20 -1.25 -4.00 -5.71
N VAL A 21 -2.01 -5.10 -5.65
CA VAL A 21 -1.95 -6.06 -4.52
C VAL A 21 -0.58 -6.73 -4.49
N ILE A 22 -0.08 -7.17 -5.65
CA ILE A 22 1.25 -7.79 -5.74
C ILE A 22 2.33 -6.80 -5.28
N GLY A 23 2.31 -5.56 -5.77
CA GLY A 23 3.27 -4.53 -5.35
C GLY A 23 3.19 -4.25 -3.84
N PHE A 24 1.98 -4.12 -3.31
CA PHE A 24 1.76 -3.92 -1.88
C PHE A 24 2.29 -5.08 -1.03
N LEU A 25 2.04 -6.33 -1.46
CA LEU A 25 2.55 -7.52 -0.76
C LEU A 25 4.07 -7.59 -0.84
N VAL A 26 4.68 -7.33 -2.00
CA VAL A 26 6.13 -7.30 -2.15
C VAL A 26 6.76 -6.30 -1.18
N LEU A 27 6.22 -5.08 -1.11
CA LEU A 27 6.70 -4.05 -0.18
C LEU A 27 6.56 -4.47 1.30
N ASN A 28 5.47 -5.16 1.65
CA ASN A 28 5.25 -5.65 3.02
C ASN A 28 6.11 -6.86 3.38
N LEU A 29 6.50 -7.67 2.39
CA LEU A 29 7.35 -8.85 2.57
C LEU A 29 8.84 -8.50 2.56
N LEU A 30 9.23 -7.28 2.16
CA LEU A 30 10.61 -6.83 2.26
C LEU A 30 11.08 -6.84 3.73
N PRO A 31 12.35 -7.20 4.00
CA PRO A 31 12.91 -7.10 5.33
C PRO A 31 12.90 -5.63 5.79
N GLY A 32 12.19 -5.34 6.89
CA GLY A 32 11.89 -3.98 7.37
C GLY A 32 10.49 -3.45 7.01
N GLY A 33 9.74 -4.17 6.17
CA GLY A 33 8.38 -3.83 5.76
C GLY A 33 8.26 -2.46 5.07
N PRO A 34 7.09 -1.81 5.08
CA PRO A 34 6.92 -0.46 4.51
C PRO A 34 7.76 0.63 5.20
N LEU A 35 8.33 0.32 6.36
CA LEU A 35 9.26 1.19 7.09
C LEU A 35 10.73 0.92 6.78
N ALA A 36 11.06 -0.03 5.90
CA ALA A 36 12.44 -0.36 5.57
C ALA A 36 13.26 0.86 5.13
N GLN A 37 12.62 1.81 4.43
CA GLN A 37 13.24 3.08 4.04
C GLN A 37 13.62 3.98 5.22
N PHE A 38 12.87 3.94 6.32
CA PHE A 38 13.12 4.73 7.53
C PHE A 38 14.08 4.01 8.49
N GLY A 39 14.13 2.68 8.46
CA GLY A 39 15.10 1.90 9.25
C GLY A 39 16.56 2.06 8.78
N LEU A 40 16.78 2.62 7.59
CA LEU A 40 18.11 3.00 7.09
C LEU A 40 18.53 4.40 7.53
N ASP A 41 17.63 5.18 8.15
CA ASP A 41 17.94 6.50 8.67
C ASP A 41 18.63 6.36 10.05
N PRO A 42 19.92 6.68 10.18
CA PRO A 42 20.66 6.57 11.43
C PRO A 42 20.17 7.56 12.51
N SER A 43 19.26 8.48 12.18
CA SER A 43 18.65 9.41 13.14
C SER A 43 17.38 8.90 13.81
N MET A 44 16.77 7.82 13.31
CA MET A 44 15.56 7.22 13.87
C MET A 44 15.91 6.21 14.98
N THR A 45 15.38 6.43 16.19
CA THR A 45 15.49 5.43 17.26
C THR A 45 14.44 4.32 17.08
N GLN A 46 14.62 3.17 17.75
CA GLN A 46 13.61 2.09 17.72
C GLN A 46 12.24 2.56 18.22
N ASP A 47 12.20 3.41 19.25
CA ASP A 47 10.97 4.00 19.78
C ASP A 47 10.25 4.87 18.74
N ASP A 48 11.00 5.61 17.92
CA ASP A 48 10.42 6.44 16.87
C ASP A 48 9.83 5.59 15.74
N LEU A 49 10.48 4.48 15.39
CA LEU A 49 9.96 3.52 14.42
C LEU A 49 8.66 2.86 14.90
N GLU A 50 8.56 2.51 16.19
CA GLU A 50 7.33 1.94 16.75
C GLU A 50 6.17 2.95 16.77
N ARG A 51 6.44 4.21 17.15
CA ARG A 51 5.46 5.29 17.08
C ARG A 51 5.01 5.56 15.66
N LEU A 52 5.94 5.57 14.70
CA LEU A 52 5.62 5.75 13.29
C LEU A 52 4.78 4.58 12.75
N LYS A 53 5.09 3.35 13.17
CA LYS A 53 4.32 2.15 12.83
C LYS A 53 2.87 2.24 13.33
N GLU A 54 2.66 2.76 14.54
CA GLU A 54 1.32 3.02 15.07
C GLU A 54 0.60 4.13 14.29
N GLN A 55 1.27 5.27 14.06
CA GLN A 55 0.70 6.42 13.34
C GLN A 55 0.27 6.06 11.91
N LEU A 56 1.10 5.28 11.21
CA LEU A 56 0.82 4.79 9.86
C LEU A 56 -0.14 3.59 9.84
N GLY A 57 -0.57 3.10 11.01
CA GLY A 57 -1.52 1.98 11.10
C GLY A 57 -0.93 0.64 10.62
N LEU A 58 0.39 0.52 10.56
CA LEU A 58 1.10 -0.69 10.11
C LEU A 58 1.00 -1.84 11.12
N ASN A 59 0.43 -1.58 12.30
CA ASN A 59 0.04 -2.58 13.29
C ASN A 59 -1.32 -3.25 12.98
N ARG A 60 -2.08 -2.76 11.99
CA ARG A 60 -3.40 -3.31 11.62
C ARG A 60 -3.23 -4.54 10.71
N PRO A 61 -4.27 -5.38 10.52
CA PRO A 61 -4.22 -6.48 9.56
C PRO A 61 -3.88 -6.00 8.14
N LEU A 62 -3.10 -6.78 7.37
CA LEU A 62 -2.66 -6.41 6.02
C LEU A 62 -3.80 -5.99 5.08
N LEU A 63 -4.96 -6.65 5.20
CA LEU A 63 -6.14 -6.29 4.42
C LEU A 63 -6.63 -4.87 4.74
N VAL A 64 -6.63 -4.48 6.02
CA VAL A 64 -7.03 -3.13 6.44
C VAL A 64 -6.03 -2.10 5.93
N GLN A 65 -4.72 -2.41 6.01
CA GLN A 65 -3.68 -1.52 5.48
C GLN A 65 -3.81 -1.31 3.97
N TYR A 66 -4.06 -2.39 3.21
CA TYR A 66 -4.26 -2.30 1.76
C TYR A 66 -5.50 -1.48 1.41
N LEU A 67 -6.63 -1.71 2.10
CA LEU A 67 -7.86 -0.97 1.84
C LEU A 67 -7.72 0.52 2.17
N ASP A 68 -7.07 0.87 3.28
CA ASP A 68 -6.83 2.26 3.68
C ASP A 68 -5.90 2.97 2.69
N TRP A 69 -4.81 2.30 2.28
CA TRP A 69 -3.91 2.79 1.24
C TRP A 69 -4.62 2.96 -0.11
N ALA A 70 -5.37 1.97 -0.57
CA ALA A 70 -6.10 2.03 -1.84
C ALA A 70 -7.18 3.12 -1.80
N TRP A 71 -7.85 3.31 -0.67
CA TRP A 71 -8.84 4.37 -0.48
C TRP A 71 -8.23 5.76 -0.56
N ARG A 72 -7.09 5.99 0.11
CA ARG A 72 -6.31 7.23 0.01
C ARG A 72 -5.83 7.51 -1.42
N LEU A 73 -5.31 6.48 -2.09
CA LEU A 73 -4.87 6.56 -3.48
C LEU A 73 -6.01 7.02 -4.41
N LEU A 74 -7.22 6.46 -4.23
CA LEU A 74 -8.41 6.84 -5.00
C LEU A 74 -8.90 8.26 -4.69
N GLN A 75 -8.59 8.79 -3.50
CA GLN A 75 -8.83 10.19 -3.15
C GLN A 75 -7.77 11.15 -3.70
N GLY A 76 -6.72 10.62 -4.36
CA GLY A 76 -5.59 11.41 -4.84
C GLY A 76 -4.54 11.70 -3.77
N ASP A 77 -4.61 11.01 -2.63
CA ASP A 77 -3.58 11.00 -1.59
C ASP A 77 -2.63 9.84 -1.86
N TRP A 78 -1.49 10.14 -2.50
CA TRP A 78 -0.50 9.17 -2.96
C TRP A 78 0.56 8.84 -1.91
N GLY A 79 0.46 9.43 -0.70
CA GLY A 79 1.47 9.37 0.34
C GLY A 79 1.75 10.74 0.94
#